data_AF-A0A9D4LLA6-F1
#
_entry.id   AF-A0A9D4LLA6-F1
#
_cell.length_a   1.000
_cell.length_b   1.000
_cell.length_c   1.000
_cell.angle_alpha   90.00
_cell.angle_beta   90.00
_cell.angle_gamma   90.00
#
_symmetry.space_group_name_H-M   'P 1'
#
loop_
_entity.id
_entity.type
_entity.pdbx_description
1 polymer ?
#
loop_
_entity_poly.entity_id
_entity_poly.type
_entity_poly.pdbx_seq_one_letter_code
_entity_poly.pdbx_strand_id
1 'polypeptide(L)'
;MHAQAIDQTPYSLETGVKILTFFEKYFNVTYPLPKQDMIAIPDFAAGAMENWGLITYRETAMLYQPGVSSASNKQRVAVVVSHALAHQVYTVSTTGKTVSVTSQENKCVKTKLSAELKVNK
;
A
#
# COMPACT_ATOMS: atom_id res chain seq x y z
N MET A 1 -0.23 -11.76 -25.16
CA MET A 1 1.14 -11.34 -24.81
C MET A 1 1.03 -10.04 -24.04
N HIS A 2 1.38 -10.06 -22.75
CA HIS A 2 1.22 -8.90 -21.86
C HIS A 2 2.07 -7.73 -22.36
N ALA A 3 1.43 -6.75 -23.01
CA ALA A 3 2.01 -5.43 -23.17
C ALA A 3 2.44 -4.94 -21.79
N GLN A 4 3.64 -4.35 -21.70
CA GLN A 4 4.32 -4.01 -20.45
C GLN A 4 3.35 -3.41 -19.41
N ALA A 5 3.05 -4.18 -18.36
CA ALA A 5 2.20 -3.73 -17.25
C ALA A 5 2.81 -2.56 -16.45
N ILE A 6 4.05 -2.18 -16.79
CA ILE A 6 4.83 -1.08 -16.20
C ILE A 6 4.03 0.23 -16.23
N ASP A 7 3.33 0.52 -17.33
CA ASP A 7 2.54 1.76 -17.48
C ASP A 7 1.35 1.85 -16.51
N GLN A 8 0.98 0.73 -15.87
CA GLN A 8 -0.11 0.64 -14.89
C GLN A 8 0.38 0.72 -13.44
N THR A 9 1.70 0.80 -13.22
CA THR A 9 2.32 0.92 -11.89
C THR A 9 2.41 2.34 -11.30
N PRO A 10 2.39 3.46 -12.06
CA PRO A 10 2.63 4.80 -11.50
C PRO A 10 1.70 5.16 -10.34
N TYR A 11 0.41 4.82 -10.44
CA TYR A 11 -0.57 5.12 -9.40
C TYR A 11 -0.23 4.43 -8.07
N SER A 12 0.22 3.18 -8.12
CA SER A 12 0.62 2.43 -6.93
C SER A 12 1.91 2.92 -6.32
N LEU A 13 2.88 3.32 -7.16
CA LEU A 13 4.12 3.94 -6.70
C LEU A 13 3.84 5.26 -5.96
N GLU A 14 3.09 6.17 -6.59
CA GLU A 14 2.73 7.46 -5.97
C GLU A 14 1.94 7.28 -4.67
N THR A 15 1.00 6.34 -4.66
CA THR A 15 0.20 6.01 -3.48
C THR A 15 1.10 5.46 -2.36
N GLY A 16 2.00 4.53 -2.69
CA GLY A 16 2.94 3.94 -1.74
C GLY A 16 3.86 4.97 -1.09
N VAL A 17 4.43 5.90 -1.88
CA VAL A 17 5.28 6.98 -1.34
C VAL A 17 4.51 7.88 -0.37
N LYS A 18 3.27 8.27 -0.73
CA LYS A 18 2.41 9.10 0.12
C LYS A 18 2.06 8.40 1.44
N ILE A 19 1.71 7.11 1.37
CA ILE A 19 1.36 6.29 2.54
C ILE A 19 2.56 6.11 3.46
N LEU A 20 3.72 5.76 2.92
CA LEU A 20 4.93 5.54 3.72
C LEU A 20 5.33 6.84 4.44
N THR A 21 5.36 7.96 3.71
CA THR A 21 5.61 9.29 4.28
C THR A 21 4.59 9.66 5.36
N PHE A 22 3.31 9.34 5.15
CA PHE A 22 2.25 9.57 6.13
C PHE A 22 2.51 8.75 7.40
N PHE A 23 2.81 7.46 7.28
CA PHE A 23 3.05 6.60 8.44
C PHE A 23 4.31 6.99 9.20
N GLU A 24 5.40 7.36 8.52
CA GLU A 24 6.62 7.83 9.18
C GLU A 24 6.33 9.06 10.05
N LYS A 25 5.57 10.02 9.52
CA LYS A 25 5.16 11.23 10.25
C LYS A 25 4.17 10.91 11.37
N TYR A 26 3.18 10.06 11.10
CA TYR A 26 2.10 9.75 12.02
C TYR A 26 2.60 9.00 13.26
N PHE A 27 3.48 8.01 13.04
CA PHE A 27 4.06 7.21 14.13
C PHE A 27 5.38 7.77 14.66
N ASN A 28 5.94 8.81 14.01
CA ASN A 28 7.24 9.39 14.33
C ASN A 28 8.37 8.32 14.36
N VAL A 29 8.36 7.45 13.35
CA VAL A 29 9.30 6.35 13.16
C VAL A 29 9.81 6.38 11.72
N THR A 30 11.12 6.36 11.52
CA THR A 30 11.71 6.24 10.19
C THR A 30 11.61 4.81 9.69
N TYR A 31 11.28 4.63 8.42
CA TYR A 31 11.35 3.31 7.78
C TYR A 31 12.82 2.82 7.78
N PRO A 32 13.12 1.64 8.35
CA PRO A 32 14.50 1.27 8.69
C PRO A 32 15.26 0.64 7.51
N LEU A 33 14.55 0.22 6.46
CA LEU A 33 15.19 -0.30 5.26
C LEU A 33 15.46 0.83 4.27
N PRO A 34 16.57 0.77 3.51
CA PRO A 34 16.91 1.81 2.55
C PRO A 34 15.95 1.88 1.35
N LYS A 35 15.15 0.82 1.13
CA LYS A 35 14.17 0.73 0.05
C LYS A 35 13.01 -0.19 0.41
N GLN A 36 11.89 0.01 -0.27
CA GLN A 36 10.72 -0.86 -0.25
C GLN A 36 10.34 -1.18 -1.69
N ASP A 37 10.44 -2.46 -2.06
CA ASP A 37 10.06 -2.92 -3.40
C ASP A 37 8.60 -3.40 -3.40
N MET A 38 7.90 -3.20 -4.52
CA MET A 38 6.52 -3.65 -4.75
C MET A 38 6.45 -4.37 -6.09
N ILE A 39 5.97 -5.61 -6.10
CA ILE A 39 5.92 -6.44 -7.32
C ILE A 39 4.51 -6.99 -7.56
N ALA A 40 4.03 -6.87 -8.79
CA ALA A 40 2.78 -7.47 -9.24
C ALA A 40 3.06 -8.89 -9.79
N ILE A 41 2.34 -9.88 -9.27
CA ILE A 41 2.42 -11.28 -9.65
C ILE A 41 1.10 -11.66 -10.35
N PRO A 42 1.14 -12.20 -11.59
CA PRO A 42 -0.06 -12.55 -12.36
C PRO A 42 -0.95 -13.59 -11.66
N ASP A 43 -0.32 -14.66 -11.16
CA ASP A 43 -1.02 -15.73 -10.45
C ASP A 43 -0.58 -15.75 -8.98
N PHE A 44 -1.34 -15.04 -8.15
CA PHE A 44 -1.08 -14.94 -6.73
C PHE A 44 -2.34 -15.31 -5.94
N ALA A 45 -2.27 -16.39 -5.15
CA ALA A 45 -3.43 -16.91 -4.42
C ALA A 45 -3.99 -15.88 -3.44
N ALA A 46 -3.13 -15.13 -2.75
CA ALA A 46 -3.53 -14.03 -1.87
C ALA A 46 -3.74 -12.71 -2.65
N GLY A 47 -4.29 -11.70 -1.98
CA GLY A 47 -4.41 -10.35 -2.55
C GLY A 47 -3.07 -9.58 -2.53
N ALA A 48 -2.35 -9.69 -1.42
CA ALA A 48 -0.99 -9.19 -1.21
C ALA A 48 -0.32 -9.99 -0.08
N MET A 49 1.01 -9.93 0.01
CA MET A 49 1.79 -10.47 1.12
C MET A 49 2.92 -9.50 1.47
N GLU A 50 2.96 -9.10 2.74
CA GLU A 50 3.80 -8.04 3.28
C GLU A 50 5.20 -8.50 3.70
N ASN A 51 5.95 -9.17 2.80
CA ASN A 51 7.35 -9.48 3.14
C ASN A 51 8.15 -8.19 3.35
N TRP A 52 9.01 -8.18 4.37
CA TRP A 52 9.71 -6.98 4.80
C TRP A 52 10.68 -6.49 3.72
N GLY A 53 10.44 -5.28 3.19
CA GLY A 53 11.24 -4.70 2.09
C GLY A 53 10.88 -5.17 0.68
N LEU A 54 9.99 -6.17 0.54
CA LEU A 54 9.48 -6.64 -0.76
C LEU A 54 8.02 -7.09 -0.64
N ILE A 55 7.08 -6.22 -0.98
CA ILE A 55 5.66 -6.57 -0.96
C ILE A 55 5.27 -7.18 -2.31
N THR A 56 4.65 -8.36 -2.26
CA THR A 56 4.11 -9.03 -3.44
C THR A 56 2.60 -8.80 -3.51
N TYR A 57 2.09 -8.42 -4.68
CA TYR A 57 0.67 -8.15 -4.93
C TYR A 57 0.15 -9.03 -6.05
N ARG A 58 -1.15 -9.36 -6.02
CA ARG A 58 -1.83 -9.78 -7.25
C ARG A 58 -1.92 -8.59 -8.21
N GLU A 59 -1.78 -8.82 -9.51
CA GLU A 59 -1.89 -7.76 -10.54
C GLU A 59 -3.14 -6.88 -10.36
N THR A 60 -4.31 -7.47 -10.13
CA THR A 60 -5.57 -6.73 -9.94
C THR A 60 -5.64 -5.90 -8.66
N ALA A 61 -4.69 -6.10 -7.74
CA ALA A 61 -4.58 -5.37 -6.49
C ALA A 61 -3.49 -4.29 -6.51
N MET A 62 -2.66 -4.22 -7.55
CA MET A 62 -1.58 -3.23 -7.69
C MET A 62 -1.63 -2.44 -8.99
N LEU A 63 -2.08 -3.02 -10.10
CA LEU A 63 -2.10 -2.34 -11.39
C LEU A 63 -3.35 -1.47 -11.51
N TYR A 64 -3.15 -0.25 -12.01
CA TYR A 64 -4.22 0.70 -12.29
C TYR A 64 -3.92 1.48 -13.56
N GLN A 65 -4.85 1.42 -14.51
CA GLN A 65 -4.76 2.16 -15.77
C GLN A 65 -5.84 3.25 -15.82
N PRO A 66 -5.48 4.55 -15.87
CA PRO A 66 -6.43 5.63 -16.03
C PRO A 66 -7.29 5.46 -17.30
N GLY A 67 -8.58 5.74 -17.22
CA GLY A 67 -9.52 5.61 -18.35
C GLY A 67 -9.96 4.18 -18.69
N VAL A 68 -9.29 3.15 -18.16
CA VAL A 68 -9.63 1.73 -18.35
C VAL A 68 -10.11 1.11 -17.05
N SER A 69 -9.38 1.32 -15.96
CA SER A 69 -9.70 0.80 -14.64
C SER A 69 -10.81 1.62 -13.96
N SER A 70 -11.75 0.92 -13.33
CA SER A 70 -12.87 1.54 -12.62
C SER A 70 -12.43 2.33 -11.37
N ALA A 71 -13.31 3.22 -10.89
CA ALA A 71 -13.08 3.92 -9.61
C ALA A 71 -12.97 2.94 -8.43
N SER A 72 -13.72 1.84 -8.45
CA SER A 72 -13.62 0.81 -7.41
C SER A 72 -12.28 0.06 -7.48
N ASN A 73 -11.70 -0.15 -8.67
CA ASN A 73 -10.33 -0.65 -8.80
C ASN A 73 -9.31 0.33 -8.21
N LYS A 74 -9.44 1.63 -8.51
CA LYS A 74 -8.57 2.67 -7.96
C LYS A 74 -8.57 2.67 -6.44
N GLN A 75 -9.74 2.56 -5.83
CA GLN A 75 -9.91 2.47 -4.38
C GLN A 75 -9.34 1.17 -3.81
N ARG A 76 -9.59 0.04 -4.48
CA ARG A 76 -9.07 -1.27 -4.07
C ARG A 76 -7.54 -1.27 -4.03
N VAL A 77 -6.89 -0.76 -5.08
CA VAL A 77 -5.43 -0.65 -5.16
C VAL A 77 -4.89 0.19 -4.00
N ALA A 78 -5.47 1.38 -3.76
CA ALA A 78 -5.07 2.22 -2.64
C ALA A 78 -5.19 1.48 -1.31
N VAL A 79 -6.33 0.83 -1.04
CA VAL A 79 -6.56 0.08 0.21
C VAL A 79 -5.55 -1.04 0.41
N VAL A 80 -5.24 -1.83 -0.62
CA VAL A 80 -4.33 -2.99 -0.50
C VAL A 80 -2.89 -2.53 -0.32
N VAL A 81 -2.43 -1.54 -1.09
CA VAL A 81 -1.08 -0.94 -0.91
C VAL A 81 -0.92 -0.39 0.50
N SER A 82 -1.96 0.28 1.02
CA SER A 82 -1.95 0.83 2.38
C SER A 82 -1.88 -0.23 3.46
N HIS A 83 -2.65 -1.31 3.28
CA HIS A 83 -2.65 -2.42 4.21
C HIS A 83 -1.25 -3.04 4.30
N ALA A 84 -0.64 -3.36 3.17
CA ALA A 84 0.67 -3.98 3.16
C ALA A 84 1.77 -3.08 3.71
N LEU A 85 1.74 -1.77 3.40
CA LEU A 85 2.70 -0.80 3.96
C LEU A 85 2.49 -0.55 5.46
N ALA A 86 1.25 -0.63 5.96
CA ALA A 86 1.00 -0.51 7.40
C ALA A 86 1.70 -1.62 8.18
N HIS A 87 1.73 -2.85 7.65
CA HIS A 87 2.47 -3.96 8.25
C HIS A 87 3.97 -3.74 8.28
N GLN A 88 4.53 -3.04 7.28
CA GLN A 88 5.94 -2.68 7.27
C GLN A 88 6.27 -1.77 8.46
N VAL A 89 5.50 -0.70 8.66
CA VAL A 89 5.75 0.26 9.76
C VAL A 89 5.42 -0.35 11.13
N TYR A 90 4.38 -1.20 11.21
CA TYR A 90 4.03 -1.91 12.43
C TYR A 90 5.14 -2.87 12.88
N THR A 91 5.65 -3.70 11.97
CA THR A 91 6.77 -4.63 12.23
C THR A 91 7.99 -3.90 12.77
N VAL A 92 8.25 -2.68 12.30
CA VAL A 92 9.37 -1.87 12.77
C VAL A 92 9.11 -1.32 14.16
N SER A 93 7.92 -0.78 14.42
CA SER A 93 7.59 -0.21 15.72
C SER A 93 7.75 -1.24 16.85
N THR A 94 7.32 -2.49 16.64
CA THR A 94 7.40 -3.54 17.65
C THR A 94 8.83 -3.96 18.01
N THR A 95 9.83 -3.64 17.18
CA THR A 95 11.25 -3.94 17.46
C THR A 95 11.96 -2.90 18.35
N GLY A 96 11.28 -1.85 18.84
CA GLY A 96 11.89 -0.90 19.79
C GLY A 96 11.00 0.18 20.43
N LYS A 97 9.77 0.40 19.96
CA LYS A 97 8.75 1.28 20.58
C LYS A 97 7.36 0.71 20.31
N THR A 98 6.72 0.12 21.32
CA THR A 98 5.38 -0.47 21.20
C THR A 98 4.37 0.55 20.64
N VAL A 99 3.95 0.36 19.39
CA VAL A 99 2.80 1.06 18.81
C VAL A 99 1.72 0.03 18.53
N SER A 100 0.69 0.03 19.37
CA SER A 100 -0.42 -0.91 19.29
C SER A 100 -1.46 -0.41 18.27
N VAL A 101 -1.34 -0.81 17.00
CA VAL A 101 -2.41 -0.53 16.02
C VAL A 101 -3.55 -1.53 16.21
N THR A 102 -4.58 -1.13 16.95
CA THR A 102 -5.75 -1.97 17.21
C THR A 102 -6.64 -2.06 15.96
N SER A 103 -7.45 -3.12 15.85
CA SER A 103 -8.43 -3.32 14.76
C SER A 103 -9.33 -2.08 14.47
N GLN A 104 -9.57 -1.25 15.49
CA GLN A 104 -10.30 0.02 15.37
C GLN A 104 -9.57 1.04 14.46
N GLU A 105 -8.24 1.07 14.49
CA GLU A 105 -7.41 2.00 13.73
C GLU A 105 -7.35 1.66 12.24
N ASN A 106 -7.53 0.40 11.85
CA ASN A 106 -7.66 0.02 10.43
C ASN A 106 -8.84 0.76 9.74
N LYS A 107 -9.91 1.06 10.48
CA LYS A 107 -11.05 1.85 9.98
C LYS A 107 -10.74 3.34 9.91
N CYS A 108 -10.00 3.86 10.90
CA CYS A 108 -9.54 5.26 10.95
C CYS A 108 -8.51 5.56 9.85
N VAL A 109 -7.51 4.69 9.68
CA VAL A 109 -6.50 4.74 8.61
C VAL A 109 -7.19 4.66 7.26
N LYS A 110 -8.11 3.71 7.02
CA LYS A 110 -8.91 3.69 5.78
C LYS A 110 -9.62 5.03 5.52
N THR A 111 -10.23 5.63 6.54
CA THR A 111 -11.05 6.84 6.37
C THR A 111 -10.19 8.09 6.15
N LYS A 112 -9.13 8.28 6.94
CA LYS A 112 -8.16 9.39 6.77
C LYS A 112 -7.42 9.28 5.45
N LEU A 113 -6.96 8.08 5.10
CA LEU A 113 -6.23 7.86 3.86
C LEU A 113 -7.11 8.06 2.61
N SER A 114 -8.40 7.70 2.68
CA SER A 114 -9.35 8.02 1.61
C SER A 114 -9.48 9.53 1.40
N ALA A 115 -9.44 10.32 2.48
CA ALA A 115 -9.50 11.78 2.44
C ALA A 115 -8.18 12.40 1.93
N GLU A 116 -7.02 11.89 2.36
CA GLU A 116 -5.70 12.40 1.96
C GLU A 116 -5.30 12.01 0.54
N LEU A 117 -5.67 10.81 0.07
CA LEU A 117 -5.38 10.38 -1.30
C LEU A 117 -6.39 10.92 -2.33
N LYS A 118 -7.40 11.70 -1.89
CA LYS A 118 -8.52 12.17 -2.73
C LYS A 118 -9.12 11.02 -3.57
N VAL A 119 -9.19 9.83 -2.99
CA VAL A 119 -9.83 8.68 -3.64
C VAL A 119 -11.32 8.89 -3.47
N ASN A 120 -11.93 9.57 -4.43
CA ASN A 120 -13.37 9.79 -4.45
C ASN A 120 -14.08 8.44 -4.39
N LYS A 121 -15.04 8.34 -3.45
CA LYS A 121 -16.02 7.26 -3.39
C LYS A 121 -16.87 7.24 -4.66
#